data_AF-A0A914PBB0-F1
#
_entry.id   AF-A0A914PBB0-F1
#
_cell.length_a   1.000
_cell.length_b   1.000
_cell.length_c   1.000
_cell.angle_alpha   90.00
_cell.angle_beta   90.00
_cell.angle_gamma   90.00
#
_symmetry.space_group_name_H-M   'P 1'
#
loop_
_entity.id
_entity.type
_entity.pdbx_description
1 polymer ?
#
loop_
_entity_poly.entity_id
_entity_poly.type
_entity_poly.pdbx_seq_one_letter_code
_entity_poly.pdbx_strand_id
1 'polypeptide(L)'
;MSTATLNSTRIENFEIDVVTKAILFCYDLPFAENISDKIAIDLLKFSEEFEILDLKDKMEEFCIQCLSPLNACAFANASSSCKAKKLYQKCFDFLLKCMNEKTEVKDIQELNDSMQKELFVRAFKTS
;
A
#
# COMPACT_ATOMS: atom_id res chain seq x y z
N MET A 1 26.64 33.10 -22.19
CA MET A 1 26.84 31.85 -21.45
C MET A 1 25.63 31.66 -20.56
N SER A 2 24.85 30.59 -20.73
CA SER A 2 23.65 30.37 -19.91
C SER A 2 24.07 29.72 -18.59
N THR A 3 23.84 30.41 -17.47
CA THR A 3 24.03 29.84 -16.13
C THR A 3 22.85 28.91 -15.87
N ALA A 4 23.05 27.60 -16.02
CA ALA A 4 22.07 26.62 -15.60
C ALA A 4 21.85 26.78 -14.09
N THR A 5 20.69 27.29 -13.69
CA THR A 5 20.27 27.34 -12.30
C THR A 5 19.98 25.90 -11.87
N LEU A 6 20.84 25.34 -11.02
CA LEU A 6 20.60 24.05 -10.39
C LEU A 6 19.49 24.23 -9.37
N ASN A 7 18.26 23.95 -9.79
CA ASN A 7 17.13 23.80 -8.89
C ASN A 7 17.25 22.42 -8.23
N SER A 8 17.49 22.40 -6.92
CA SER A 8 17.53 21.16 -6.14
C SER A 8 16.24 21.01 -5.34
N THR A 9 15.69 19.80 -5.35
CA THR A 9 14.57 19.40 -4.51
C THR A 9 15.03 18.25 -3.63
N ARG A 10 14.83 18.36 -2.31
CA ARG A 10 15.18 17.31 -1.36
C ARG A 10 13.93 16.47 -1.07
N ILE A 11 14.05 15.17 -1.29
CA ILE A 11 13.04 14.17 -0.89
C ILE A 11 13.57 13.49 0.37
N GLU A 12 12.81 13.56 1.46
CA GLU A 12 13.14 12.96 2.74
C GLU A 12 12.17 11.79 3.02
N ASN A 13 12.52 10.89 3.94
CA ASN A 13 11.65 9.78 4.42
C ASN A 13 11.38 8.61 3.46
N PHE A 14 11.94 8.62 2.25
CA PHE A 14 11.84 7.51 1.31
C PHE A 14 13.21 6.89 1.01
N GLU A 15 13.23 5.57 0.88
CA GLU A 15 14.41 4.86 0.39
C GLU A 15 14.69 5.24 -1.07
N ILE A 16 15.97 5.31 -1.44
CA ILE A 16 16.40 5.69 -2.80
C ILE A 16 15.75 4.79 -3.85
N ASP A 17 15.56 3.50 -3.56
CA ASP A 17 14.94 2.56 -4.48
C ASP A 17 13.47 2.91 -4.77
N VAL A 18 12.71 3.34 -3.76
CA VAL A 18 11.32 3.80 -3.91
C VAL A 18 11.26 5.04 -4.79
N VAL A 19 12.11 6.03 -4.51
CA VAL A 19 12.19 7.27 -5.29
C VAL A 19 12.58 6.97 -6.73
N THR A 20 13.58 6.13 -6.94
CA THR A 20 14.06 5.74 -8.26
C THR A 20 12.95 5.06 -9.05
N LYS A 21 12.25 4.08 -8.46
CA LYS A 21 11.13 3.39 -9.12
C LYS A 21 9.97 4.33 -9.44
N ALA A 22 9.64 5.26 -8.55
CA ALA A 22 8.61 6.27 -8.82
C ALA A 22 9.01 7.20 -9.97
N ILE A 23 10.27 7.63 -10.03
CA ILE A 23 10.78 8.43 -11.15
C ILE A 23 10.73 7.63 -12.45
N LEU A 24 11.21 6.38 -12.45
CA LEU A 24 11.15 5.51 -13.63
C LEU A 24 9.71 5.35 -14.14
N PHE A 25 8.76 5.21 -13.22
CA PHE A 25 7.33 5.19 -13.56
C PHE A 25 6.87 6.47 -14.25
N CYS A 26 7.19 7.64 -13.71
CA CYS A 26 6.79 8.93 -14.28
C CYS A 26 7.35 9.21 -15.67
N TYR A 27 8.46 8.56 -16.05
CA TYR A 27 9.09 8.70 -17.37
C TYR A 27 8.75 7.54 -18.31
N ASP A 28 7.76 6.69 -17.98
CA ASP A 28 7.38 5.50 -18.75
C ASP A 28 8.55 4.56 -19.07
N LEU A 29 9.58 4.58 -18.21
CA LEU A 29 10.74 3.70 -18.32
C LEU A 29 10.39 2.32 -17.76
N PRO A 30 11.17 1.27 -18.12
CA PRO A 30 10.96 -0.08 -17.60
C PRO A 30 10.78 -0.08 -16.07
N PHE A 31 9.54 -0.32 -15.67
CA PHE A 31 9.09 -0.33 -14.28
C PHE A 31 8.75 -1.77 -13.92
N ALA A 32 9.23 -2.22 -12.77
CA ALA A 32 9.00 -3.54 -12.18
C ALA A 32 9.92 -4.68 -12.65
N GLU A 33 11.07 -4.79 -12.00
CA GLU A 33 11.60 -6.10 -11.62
C GLU A 33 11.66 -6.13 -10.07
N ASN A 34 11.12 -7.19 -9.47
CA ASN A 34 11.17 -7.50 -8.03
C ASN A 34 10.59 -6.43 -7.08
N ILE A 35 9.31 -6.10 -7.23
CA ILE A 35 8.60 -5.29 -6.22
C ILE A 35 8.23 -6.21 -5.04
N SER A 36 8.83 -5.94 -3.88
CA SER A 36 8.44 -6.59 -2.61
C SER A 36 7.23 -5.90 -1.99
N ASP A 37 6.54 -6.57 -1.07
CA ASP A 37 5.42 -6.00 -0.31
C ASP A 37 5.79 -4.68 0.39
N LYS A 38 7.00 -4.58 0.95
CA LYS A 38 7.50 -3.34 1.57
C LYS A 38 7.65 -2.21 0.54
N ILE A 39 8.28 -2.50 -0.60
CA ILE A 39 8.47 -1.51 -1.67
C ILE A 39 7.12 -1.07 -2.24
N ALA A 40 6.16 -1.98 -2.41
CA ALA A 40 4.81 -1.64 -2.86
C ALA A 40 4.10 -0.69 -1.88
N ILE A 41 4.18 -0.97 -0.57
CA ILE A 41 3.64 -0.09 0.47
C ILE A 41 4.29 1.29 0.45
N ASP A 42 5.62 1.36 0.33
CA ASP A 42 6.33 2.64 0.36
C ASP A 42 6.11 3.44 -0.94
N LEU A 43 5.97 2.76 -2.09
CA LEU A 43 5.53 3.39 -3.34
C LEU A 43 4.10 3.92 -3.24
N LEU A 44 3.21 3.21 -2.56
CA LEU A 44 1.84 3.67 -2.32
C LEU A 44 1.84 4.96 -1.47
N LYS A 45 2.64 5.01 -0.40
CA LYS A 45 2.82 6.23 0.42
C LYS A 45 3.40 7.37 -0.40
N PHE A 46 4.46 7.09 -1.18
CA PHE A 46 5.09 8.07 -2.06
C PHE A 46 4.08 8.64 -3.05
N SER A 47 3.28 7.79 -3.69
CA SER A 47 2.26 8.22 -4.65
C SER A 47 1.16 9.07 -4.03
N GLU A 48 0.79 8.84 -2.77
CA GLU A 48 -0.15 9.70 -2.03
C GLU A 48 0.49 11.03 -1.65
N GLU A 49 1.75 11.05 -1.21
CA GLU A 49 2.45 12.28 -0.78
C GLU A 49 2.71 13.23 -1.95
N PHE A 50 3.10 12.70 -3.11
CA PHE A 50 3.42 13.46 -4.31
C PHE A 50 2.26 13.54 -5.32
N GLU A 51 1.06 13.08 -4.93
CA GLU A 51 -0.17 13.11 -5.73
C GLU A 51 -0.03 12.44 -7.12
N ILE A 52 0.75 11.35 -7.21
CA ILE A 52 0.97 10.58 -8.44
C ILE A 52 -0.13 9.50 -8.56
N LEU A 53 -1.31 9.92 -8.99
CA LEU A 53 -2.52 9.08 -8.98
C LEU A 53 -2.39 7.77 -9.77
N ASP A 54 -1.75 7.79 -10.94
CA ASP A 54 -1.59 6.59 -11.76
C ASP A 54 -0.66 5.55 -11.09
N LEU A 55 0.38 6.01 -10.41
CA LEU A 55 1.25 5.14 -9.62
C LEU A 55 0.49 4.55 -8.44
N LYS A 56 -0.35 5.37 -7.80
CA LYS A 56 -1.19 4.94 -6.68
C LYS A 56 -2.14 3.83 -7.10
N ASP A 57 -2.94 4.05 -8.16
CA ASP A 57 -3.87 3.04 -8.68
C ASP A 57 -3.12 1.75 -9.06
N LYS A 58 -1.95 1.85 -9.71
CA LYS A 58 -1.11 0.69 -10.05
C LYS A 58 -0.61 -0.07 -8.82
N MET A 59 -0.18 0.63 -7.78
CA MET A 59 0.26 0.00 -6.53
C MET A 59 -0.90 -0.59 -5.74
N GLU A 60 -2.09 0.01 -5.77
CA GLU A 60 -3.30 -0.59 -5.21
C GLU A 60 -3.61 -1.93 -5.90
N GLU A 61 -3.61 -1.97 -7.22
CA GLU A 61 -3.85 -3.19 -7.99
C GLU A 61 -2.82 -4.28 -7.70
N PHE A 62 -1.53 -3.92 -7.66
CA PHE A 62 -0.45 -4.85 -7.31
C PHE A 62 -0.66 -5.43 -5.91
N CYS A 63 -0.91 -4.59 -4.90
CA CYS A 63 -1.16 -5.04 -3.54
C CYS A 63 -2.37 -5.98 -3.45
N ILE A 64 -3.45 -5.69 -4.19
CA ILE A 64 -4.64 -6.55 -4.25
C ILE A 64 -4.30 -7.93 -4.84
N GLN A 65 -3.51 -7.97 -5.92
CA GLN A 65 -3.11 -9.22 -6.58
C GLN A 65 -2.19 -10.08 -5.70
N CYS A 66 -1.39 -9.44 -4.85
CA CYS A 66 -0.44 -10.10 -3.93
C CYS A 66 -1.04 -10.39 -2.55
N LEU A 67 -2.33 -10.17 -2.32
CA LEU A 67 -2.97 -10.38 -1.02
C LEU A 67 -2.81 -11.83 -0.53
N SER A 68 -2.32 -11.97 0.70
CA SER A 68 -2.11 -13.22 1.39
C SER A 68 -2.31 -13.05 2.90
N PRO A 69 -2.49 -14.15 3.67
CA PRO A 69 -2.60 -14.07 5.12
C PRO A 69 -1.35 -13.51 5.82
N LEU A 70 -0.21 -13.45 5.12
CA LEU A 70 1.05 -12.93 5.64
C LEU A 70 1.18 -11.40 5.51
N ASN A 71 0.50 -10.80 4.52
CA ASN A 71 0.66 -9.37 4.18
C ASN A 71 -0.65 -8.57 4.25
N ALA A 72 -1.81 -9.22 4.39
CA ALA A 72 -3.11 -8.57 4.42
C ALA A 72 -3.21 -7.47 5.49
N CYS A 73 -2.65 -7.69 6.68
CA CYS A 73 -2.64 -6.68 7.76
C CYS A 73 -1.75 -5.48 7.43
N ALA A 74 -0.58 -5.72 6.85
CA ALA A 74 0.33 -4.65 6.44
C ALA A 74 -0.30 -3.79 5.33
N PHE A 75 -0.89 -4.42 4.31
CA PHE A 75 -1.61 -3.71 3.24
C PHE A 75 -2.85 -2.99 3.74
N ALA A 76 -3.62 -3.58 4.65
CA ALA A 76 -4.74 -2.94 5.33
C ALA A 76 -4.32 -1.64 6.02
N ASN A 77 -3.29 -1.69 6.87
CA ASN A 77 -2.79 -0.52 7.58
C ASN A 77 -2.25 0.55 6.63
N ALA A 78 -1.45 0.16 5.63
CA ALA A 78 -0.94 1.06 4.61
C ALA A 78 -2.08 1.76 3.85
N SER A 79 -3.08 1.00 3.42
CA SER A 79 -4.20 1.52 2.64
C SER A 79 -5.03 2.57 3.39
N SER A 80 -5.17 2.41 4.71
CA SER A 80 -5.84 3.40 5.56
C SER A 80 -5.06 4.72 5.61
N SER A 81 -3.74 4.67 5.71
CA SER A 81 -2.88 5.87 5.73
C SER A 81 -2.78 6.57 4.38
N CYS A 82 -2.80 5.81 3.28
CA CYS A 82 -2.66 6.32 1.92
C CYS A 82 -4.01 6.66 1.26
N LYS A 83 -5.11 6.68 2.02
CA LYS A 83 -6.48 6.86 1.49
C LYS A 83 -6.81 5.96 0.29
N ALA A 84 -6.23 4.76 0.24
CA ALA A 84 -6.36 3.79 -0.84
C ALA A 84 -7.61 2.94 -0.63
N LYS A 85 -8.78 3.53 -0.94
CA LYS A 85 -10.09 2.96 -0.56
C LYS A 85 -10.35 1.59 -1.18
N LYS A 86 -9.93 1.37 -2.44
CA LYS A 86 -10.15 0.09 -3.12
C LYS A 86 -9.34 -1.01 -2.44
N LEU A 87 -8.05 -0.74 -2.19
CA LEU A 87 -7.17 -1.66 -1.46
C LEU A 87 -7.71 -1.94 -0.05
N TYR A 88 -8.10 -0.90 0.70
CA TYR A 88 -8.67 -1.07 2.05
C TYR A 88 -9.85 -2.04 2.07
N GLN A 89 -10.82 -1.83 1.18
CA GLN A 89 -12.01 -2.67 1.12
C GLN A 89 -11.64 -4.13 0.78
N LYS A 90 -10.72 -4.34 -0.16
CA LYS A 90 -10.25 -5.68 -0.54
C LYS A 90 -9.50 -6.38 0.59
N CYS A 91 -8.61 -5.68 1.28
CA CYS A 91 -7.93 -6.21 2.46
C CYS A 91 -8.94 -6.59 3.55
N PHE A 92 -9.93 -5.72 3.80
CA PHE A 92 -10.95 -5.97 4.81
C PHE A 92 -11.81 -7.20 4.48
N ASP A 93 -12.31 -7.31 3.25
CA ASP A 93 -13.11 -8.45 2.80
C ASP A 93 -12.31 -9.75 2.88
N PHE A 94 -11.02 -9.70 2.53
CA PHE A 94 -10.11 -10.84 2.64
C PHE A 94 -9.90 -11.26 4.10
N LEU A 95 -9.62 -10.31 4.99
CA LEU A 95 -9.43 -10.57 6.43
C LEU A 95 -10.69 -11.16 7.08
N LEU A 96 -11.86 -10.63 6.75
CA LEU A 96 -13.15 -11.15 7.22
C LEU A 96 -13.35 -12.60 6.76
N LYS A 97 -13.02 -12.90 5.50
CA LYS A 97 -13.05 -14.27 4.97
C LYS A 97 -12.11 -15.19 5.75
N CYS A 98 -10.87 -14.77 5.99
CA CYS A 98 -9.92 -15.55 6.78
C CYS A 98 -10.42 -15.84 8.20
N MET A 99 -11.03 -14.85 8.87
CA MET A 99 -11.64 -15.05 10.19
C MET A 99 -12.77 -16.09 10.16
N ASN A 100 -13.66 -16.01 9.17
CA ASN A 100 -14.76 -16.96 9.02
C ASN A 100 -14.26 -18.39 8.72
N GLU A 101 -13.19 -18.50 7.94
CA GLU A 101 -12.54 -19.77 7.57
C GLU A 101 -11.56 -20.26 8.65
N LYS A 102 -11.40 -19.54 9.78
CA LYS A 102 -10.41 -19.82 10.83
C LYS A 102 -8.97 -19.93 10.30
N THR A 103 -8.67 -19.22 9.22
CA THR A 103 -7.32 -19.11 8.68
C THR A 103 -6.50 -18.21 9.58
N GLU A 104 -5.31 -18.67 9.99
CA GLU A 104 -4.39 -17.87 10.76
C GLU A 104 -3.84 -16.72 9.91
N VAL A 105 -4.08 -15.49 10.37
CA VAL A 105 -3.59 -14.28 9.73
C VAL A 105 -2.45 -13.73 10.57
N LYS A 106 -1.33 -13.45 9.90
CA LYS A 106 -0.15 -12.89 10.55
C LYS A 106 -0.43 -11.45 11.01
N ASP A 107 0.08 -11.08 12.17
CA ASP A 107 0.07 -9.70 12.67
C ASP A 107 -1.33 -9.08 12.78
N ILE A 108 -2.38 -9.91 12.96
CA ILE A 108 -3.77 -9.43 13.08
C ILE A 108 -3.98 -8.46 14.26
N GLN A 109 -3.15 -8.60 15.31
CA GLN A 109 -3.13 -7.71 16.48
C GLN A 109 -2.54 -6.34 16.15
N GLU A 110 -1.80 -6.20 15.06
CA GLU A 110 -1.19 -4.94 14.61
C GLU A 110 -2.11 -4.13 13.68
N LEU A 111 -3.29 -4.67 13.32
CA LEU A 111 -4.30 -3.89 12.61
C LEU A 111 -4.69 -2.65 13.42
N ASN A 112 -4.94 -1.54 12.73
CA ASN A 112 -5.42 -0.34 13.40
C ASN A 112 -6.73 -0.61 14.18
N ASP A 113 -6.91 0.08 15.32
CA ASP A 113 -8.05 -0.11 16.23
C ASP A 113 -9.41 0.01 15.53
N SER A 114 -9.51 0.88 14.53
CA SER A 114 -10.73 1.08 13.77
C SER A 114 -11.11 -0.17 12.97
N MET A 115 -10.15 -0.77 12.26
CA MET A 115 -10.33 -2.00 11.48
C MET A 115 -10.61 -3.19 12.38
N GLN A 116 -9.90 -3.33 13.50
CA GLN A 116 -10.15 -4.41 14.44
C GLN A 116 -11.59 -4.38 14.97
N LYS A 117 -12.06 -3.19 15.38
CA LYS A 117 -13.44 -2.99 15.83
C LYS A 117 -14.44 -3.31 14.72
N GLU A 118 -14.17 -2.85 13.50
CA GLU A 118 -15.07 -3.08 12.37
C GLU A 118 -15.15 -4.56 11.97
N LEU A 119 -14.00 -5.26 11.93
CA LEU A 119 -13.93 -6.70 11.69
C LEU A 119 -14.72 -7.48 12.76
N PHE A 120 -14.51 -7.14 14.03
CA PHE A 120 -15.24 -7.75 15.13
C PHE A 120 -16.75 -7.54 15.00
N VAL A 121 -17.21 -6.30 14.81
CA VAL A 121 -18.64 -6.00 14.68
C VAL A 121 -19.29 -6.76 13.53
N ARG A 122 -18.61 -6.91 12.38
CA ARG A 122 -19.15 -7.60 11.21
C ARG A 122 -19.09 -9.13 11.33
N ALA A 123 -18.05 -9.68 11.92
CA ALA A 123 -17.95 -11.12 12.19
C ALA A 123 -19.07 -11.61 13.13
N PHE A 124 -19.42 -10.82 14.15
CA PHE A 124 -20.50 -11.17 15.08
C PHE A 124 -21.91 -10.93 14.52
N LYS A 125 -22.09 -10.04 13.54
CA LYS A 125 -23.39 -9.83 12.87
C LYS A 125 -23.74 -10.92 11.85
N THR A 126 -22.77 -11.73 11.46
CA THR A 126 -22.94 -12.81 10.47
C THR A 126 -23.03 -14.20 11.11
N SER A 127 -23.01 -14.27 12.45
CA SER A 127 -23.26 -15.46 13.29
C SER A 127 -24.71 -15.50 13.77
#